data_AF-A0A258JIV3-F1
#
_entry.id   AF-A0A258JIV3-F1
#
_cell.length_a   1.000
_cell.length_b   1.000
_cell.length_c   1.000
_cell.angle_alpha   90.00
_cell.angle_beta   90.00
_cell.angle_gamma   90.00
#
_symmetry.space_group_name_H-M   'P 1'
#
loop_
_entity.id
_entity.type
_entity.pdbx_description
1 polymer ?
#
loop_
_entity_poly.entity_id
_entity_poly.type
_entity_poly.pdbx_seq_one_letter_code
_entity_poly.pdbx_strand_id
1 'polypeptide(L)' 'MKLTLKIWRQKNAQDKGAMVDYKIDGIEPDMSFLEMLDVFNEQQINAGEEPVAFDHDCREGICGMCSLFIN' A
#
# COMPACT_ATOMS: atom_id res chain seq x y z
N MET A 1 6.04 14.13 -3.17
CA MET A 1 5.23 14.07 -4.40
C MET A 1 3.78 13.74 -4.07
N LYS A 2 2.83 14.19 -4.91
CA LYS A 2 1.40 13.85 -4.80
C LYS A 2 1.05 12.75 -5.79
N LEU A 3 0.49 11.65 -5.31
CA LEU A 3 0.11 10.49 -6.12
C LEU A 3 -1.35 10.10 -5.86
N THR A 4 -1.97 9.48 -6.86
CA THR A 4 -3.25 8.79 -6.68
C THR A 4 -3.00 7.29 -6.80
N LEU A 5 -3.18 6.57 -5.70
CA LEU A 5 -3.11 5.11 -5.70
C LEU A 5 -4.50 4.51 -5.89
N LYS A 6 -4.59 3.46 -6.70
CA LYS A 6 -5.79 2.63 -6.84
C LYS A 6 -5.48 1.28 -6.21
N ILE A 7 -6.02 1.02 -5.03
CA ILE A 7 -5.68 -0.15 -4.22
C ILE A 7 -6.89 -1.05 -4.08
N TRP A 8 -6.72 -2.35 -4.31
CA TRP A 8 -7.75 -3.35 -4.04
C TRP A 8 -7.97 -3.49 -2.53
N ARG A 9 -9.20 -3.28 -2.07
CA ARG A 9 -9.60 -3.44 -0.67
C ARG A 9 -10.67 -4.51 -0.57
N GLN A 10 -10.47 -5.42 0.37
CA GLN A 10 -11.41 -6.47 0.73
C GLN A 10 -11.21 -6.79 2.21
N LYS A 11 -12.24 -6.57 3.03
CA LYS A 11 -12.13 -6.69 4.49
C LYS A 11 -11.98 -8.14 4.95
N ASN A 12 -12.66 -9.08 4.29
CA ASN A 12 -12.56 -10.52 4.56
C ASN A 12 -13.06 -11.34 3.36
N ALA A 13 -12.97 -12.66 3.47
CA ALA A 13 -13.34 -13.61 2.42
C ALA A 13 -14.85 -13.62 2.05
N GLN A 14 -15.72 -13.02 2.87
CA GLN A 14 -17.16 -12.93 2.61
C GLN A 14 -17.54 -11.60 1.95
N ASP A 15 -16.69 -10.58 2.06
CA ASP A 15 -16.92 -9.26 1.47
C ASP A 15 -16.51 -9.22 -0.01
N LYS A 16 -17.28 -8.45 -0.79
CA LYS A 16 -16.88 -8.13 -2.17
C LYS A 16 -15.76 -7.10 -2.14
N GLY A 17 -14.63 -7.41 -2.78
CA GLY A 17 -13.55 -6.45 -2.93
C GLY A 17 -13.85 -5.38 -3.98
N ALA A 18 -13.14 -4.26 -3.89
CA ALA A 18 -13.22 -3.16 -4.84
C ALA A 18 -11.89 -2.40 -4.93
N MET A 19 -11.68 -1.70 -6.05
CA MET A 19 -10.61 -0.71 -6.15
C MET A 19 -11.03 0.57 -5.43
N VAL A 20 -10.18 1.06 -4.54
CA VAL A 20 -10.37 2.31 -3.79
C VAL A 20 -9.27 3.28 -4.16
N ASP A 21 -9.66 4.53 -4.40
CA ASP A 21 -8.75 5.61 -4.78
C ASP A 21 -8.26 6.36 -3.54
N TYR A 22 -6.93 6.47 -3.37
CA TYR A 22 -6.29 7.20 -2.30
C TYR A 22 -5.41 8.32 -2.87
N LYS A 23 -5.59 9.54 -2.37
CA LYS A 23 -4.70 10.66 -2.66
C LYS A 23 -3.67 10.75 -1.55
N ILE A 24 -2.41 10.53 -1.90
CA ILE A 24 -1.29 10.55 -0.95
C ILE A 24 -0.34 11.68 -1.29
N ASP A 25 0.33 12.21 -0.27
CA ASP A 25 1.35 13.25 -0.38
C ASP A 25 2.54 12.88 0.51
N GLY A 26 3.66 13.60 0.34
CA GLY A 26 4.88 13.38 1.11
C GLY A 26 5.73 12.20 0.62
N ILE A 27 5.50 11.70 -0.60
CA ILE A 27 6.28 10.60 -1.17
C ILE A 27 7.50 11.14 -1.92
N GLU A 28 8.71 10.74 -1.53
CA GLU A 28 9.92 11.18 -2.22
C GLU A 28 10.24 10.32 -3.45
N PRO A 29 10.85 10.89 -4.52
CA PRO A 29 11.08 10.17 -5.78
C PRO A 29 12.00 8.96 -5.69
N ASP A 30 12.84 8.90 -4.66
CA ASP A 30 13.81 7.85 -4.38
C ASP A 30 13.25 6.73 -3.49
N MET A 31 12.03 6.89 -2.97
CA MET A 31 11.35 5.84 -2.22
C MET A 31 11.00 4.66 -3.13
N SER A 32 11.23 3.45 -2.63
CA SER A 32 10.64 2.26 -3.21
C SER A 32 9.11 2.27 -3.05
N PHE A 33 8.42 1.51 -3.89
CA PHE A 33 6.97 1.36 -3.79
C PHE A 33 6.53 0.80 -2.42
N LEU A 34 7.35 -0.05 -1.80
CA LEU A 34 7.04 -0.63 -0.49
C LEU A 34 7.20 0.39 0.64
N GLU A 35 8.21 1.25 0.60
CA GLU A 35 8.36 2.36 1.56
C GLU A 35 7.23 3.38 1.42
N MET A 36 6.79 3.67 0.18
CA MET A 36 5.62 4.49 -0.07
C MET A 36 4.36 3.90 0.60
N LEU A 37 4.16 2.58 0.53
CA LEU A 37 3.05 1.90 1.22
C LEU A 37 3.19 1.93 2.73
N ASP A 38 4.41 1.86 3.28
CA ASP A 38 4.64 2.00 4.73
C ASP A 38 4.24 3.40 5.21
N VAL A 39 4.70 4.46 4.54
CA VAL A 39 4.32 5.85 4.85
C VAL A 39 2.81 6.05 4.75
N PHE A 40 2.18 5.50 3.70
CA PHE A 40 0.73 5.57 3.56
C PHE A 40 0.01 4.83 4.69
N ASN A 41 0.48 3.66 5.09
CA ASN A 41 -0.09 2.90 6.20
C ASN A 41 0.03 3.65 7.54
N GLU A 42 1.15 4.32 7.80
CA GLU A 42 1.30 5.17 8.98
C GLU A 42 0.27 6.31 8.99
N GLN A 43 0.01 6.94 7.84
CA GLN A 43 -1.02 7.98 7.73
C GLN A 43 -2.41 7.44 8.03
N GLN A 44 -2.76 6.25 7.49
CA GLN A 44 -4.05 5.60 7.75
C GLN A 44 -4.22 5.27 9.24
N ILE A 45 -3.19 4.68 9.86
CA ILE A 45 -3.22 4.32 11.29
C ILE A 45 -3.42 5.58 12.15
N ASN A 46 -2.69 6.66 11.86
CA ASN A 46 -2.81 7.93 12.59
C ASN A 46 -4.20 8.59 12.40
N ALA A 47 -4.87 8.34 11.28
CA ALA A 47 -6.24 8.78 11.03
C ALA A 47 -7.31 7.88 11.67
N GLY A 48 -6.92 6.76 12.29
CA GLY A 48 -7.85 5.76 12.83
C GLY A 48 -8.48 4.86 11.76
N GLU A 49 -7.90 4.85 10.56
CA GLU A 49 -8.33 4.05 9.42
C GLU A 49 -7.56 2.72 9.34
N GLU A 50 -8.11 1.75 8.61
CA GLU A 50 -7.42 0.46 8.41
C GLU A 50 -6.26 0.59 7.41
N PRO A 51 -5.06 0.06 7.73
CA PRO A 51 -3.94 0.03 6.80
C PRO A 51 -4.18 -0.94 5.63
N VAL A 52 -3.34 -0.82 4.61
CA VAL A 52 -3.21 -1.77 3.50
C VAL A 52 -2.39 -2.96 3.94
N ALA A 53 -3.03 -4.13 3.95
CA ALA A 53 -2.37 -5.40 4.15
C ALA A 53 -1.68 -5.82 2.85
N PHE A 54 -0.39 -6.13 2.93
CA PHE A 54 0.40 -6.73 1.88
C PHE A 54 1.52 -7.56 2.50
N ASP A 55 1.92 -8.63 1.82
CA ASP A 55 3.03 -9.45 2.27
C ASP A 55 4.35 -8.72 2.02
N HIS A 56 5.25 -8.75 3.00
CA HIS A 56 6.59 -8.20 2.87
C HIS A 56 7.59 -8.93 3.75
N ASP A 57 8.87 -8.92 3.33
CA ASP A 57 9.95 -9.54 4.10
C ASP A 57 11.31 -8.88 3.79
N CYS A 58 12.13 -9.43 2.89
CA CYS A 58 13.53 -9.00 2.69
C CYS A 58 13.74 -7.56 2.20
N ARG A 59 12.73 -6.93 1.56
CA ARG A 59 12.78 -5.57 0.97
C ARG A 59 13.90 -5.30 -0.06
N GLU A 60 14.73 -6.30 -0.39
CA GLU A 60 15.86 -6.19 -1.34
C GLU A 60 15.63 -6.97 -2.65
N GLY A 61 14.41 -7.50 -2.85
CA GLY A 61 13.99 -8.10 -4.12
C GLY A 61 14.43 -9.55 -4.36
N ILE A 62 14.81 -10.29 -3.33
CA ILE A 62 15.30 -11.67 -3.48
C ILE A 62 14.33 -12.77 -3.03
N CYS A 63 13.45 -12.52 -2.06
CA CYS A 63 12.64 -13.60 -1.45
C CYS A 63 11.30 -13.88 -2.14
N GLY A 64 10.80 -12.98 -2.98
CA GLY A 64 9.53 -13.14 -3.72
C GLY A 64 8.26 -12.88 -2.89
N MET A 65 8.36 -12.45 -1.63
CA MET A 65 7.20 -12.23 -0.75
C MET A 65 6.28 -11.08 -1.24
N CYS A 66 6.88 -9.97 -1.69
CA CYS A 66 6.15 -8.74 -2.02
C CYS A 66 5.48 -8.77 -3.42
N SER A 67 4.86 -9.89 -3.80
CA SER A 67 4.33 -10.15 -5.15
C SER A 67 3.03 -9.39 -5.45
N LEU A 68 3.13 -8.07 -5.59
CA LEU A 68 2.03 -7.18 -5.96
C LEU A 68 1.92 -7.04 -7.48
N PHE A 69 0.69 -6.89 -7.98
CA PHE A 69 0.46 -6.42 -9.35
C PHE A 69 0.53 -4.89 -9.38
N ILE A 70 1.50 -4.35 -10.11
CA ILE A 70 1.79 -2.92 -10.20
C ILE A 70 1.86 -2.54 -11.68
N ASN A 71 1.24 -1.41 -12.07
CA ASN A 71 1.26 -0.85 -13.43
C ASN A 71 2.35 0.21 -13.58
#